data_AF-A0A540KX12-F1
#
_entry.id   AF-A0A540KX12-F1
#
_cell.length_a   1.000
_cell.length_b   1.000
_cell.length_c   1.000
_cell.angle_alpha   90.00
_cell.angle_beta   90.00
_cell.angle_gamma   90.00
#
_symmetry.space_group_name_H-M   'P 1'
#
loop_
_entity.id
_entity.type
_entity.pdbx_description
1 polymer ?
#
loop_
_entity_poly.entity_id
_entity_poly.type
_entity_poly.pdbx_seq_one_letter_code
_entity_poly.pdbx_strand_id
1 'polypeptide(L)'
;MTSRSCGVGIRVNQRLITGFRAIKECDAFCLRTCREFEGDFYDYLEAQFQKPVLLTGPVLSLEKGPKLLEERWADWFAGFEAGSMVFCAFGSQWAFGKDQFQGLC
;
A
#
# COMPACT_ATOMS: atom_id res chain seq x y z
N MET A 1 -5.95 -15.82 19.00
CA MET A 1 -4.86 -15.98 18.01
C MET A 1 -4.11 -14.66 17.91
N THR A 2 -2.97 -14.53 18.58
CA THR A 2 -2.09 -13.36 18.48
C THR A 2 -1.27 -13.50 17.21
N SER A 3 -1.60 -12.72 16.16
CA SER A 3 -0.73 -12.65 14.99
C SER A 3 0.61 -12.06 15.44
N ARG A 4 1.68 -12.85 15.38
CA ARG A 4 3.04 -12.30 15.52
C ARG A 4 3.21 -11.22 14.47
N SER A 5 3.67 -10.04 14.86
CA SER A 5 3.98 -8.96 13.93
C SER A 5 5.05 -9.45 12.95
N CYS A 6 4.73 -9.38 11.65
CA CYS A 6 5.63 -9.81 10.60
C CYS A 6 6.92 -8.96 10.64
N GLY A 7 8.08 -9.62 10.74
CA GLY A 7 9.38 -8.96 10.58
C GLY A 7 10.04 -8.39 11.84
N VAL A 8 9.54 -8.67 13.05
CA VAL A 8 10.22 -8.29 14.31
C VAL A 8 11.54 -9.05 14.45
N GLY A 9 12.64 -8.32 14.70
CA GLY A 9 13.99 -8.89 14.87
C GLY A 9 14.80 -9.11 13.58
N ILE A 10 14.23 -8.85 12.41
CA ILE A 10 14.97 -8.96 11.14
C ILE A 10 15.73 -7.66 10.86
N ARG A 11 17.06 -7.73 10.84
CA ARG A 11 17.93 -6.61 10.46
C ARG A 11 17.66 -6.17 9.01
N VAL A 12 17.79 -4.86 8.73
CA VAL A 12 17.58 -4.28 7.39
C VAL A 12 18.37 -5.02 6.32
N ASN A 13 19.67 -5.28 6.56
CA ASN A 13 20.53 -6.01 5.62
C ASN A 13 19.98 -7.38 5.26
N GLN A 14 19.38 -8.08 6.23
CA GLN A 14 18.82 -9.40 6.00
C GLN A 14 17.52 -9.35 5.18
N ARG A 15 16.71 -8.29 5.34
CA ARG A 15 15.57 -8.03 4.47
C ARG A 15 16.01 -7.77 3.03
N LEU A 16 17.05 -6.96 2.85
CA LEU A 16 17.60 -6.63 1.54
C LEU A 16 18.14 -7.88 0.83
N ILE A 17 18.97 -8.68 1.49
CA ILE A 17 19.54 -9.90 0.90
C ILE A 17 18.44 -10.86 0.47
N THR A 18 17.47 -11.14 1.34
CA THR A 18 16.36 -12.04 1.00
C THR A 18 15.50 -11.49 -0.14
N GLY A 19 15.24 -10.17 -0.16
CA GLY A 19 14.51 -9.52 -1.24
C GLY A 19 15.24 -9.63 -2.59
N PHE A 20 16.54 -9.35 -2.63
CA PHE A 20 17.34 -9.49 -3.85
C PHE A 20 17.37 -10.93 -4.36
N ARG A 21 17.44 -11.92 -3.46
CA ARG A 21 17.34 -13.33 -3.84
C ARG A 21 15.98 -13.65 -4.45
N ALA A 22 14.89 -13.23 -3.81
CA ALA A 22 13.54 -13.45 -4.33
C ALA A 22 13.37 -12.84 -5.74
N ILE A 23 13.87 -11.64 -5.99
CA ILE A 23 13.84 -10.99 -7.32
C ILE A 23 14.62 -11.80 -8.36
N LYS A 24 15.77 -12.37 -7.98
CA LYS A 24 16.61 -13.19 -8.89
C LYS A 24 16.02 -14.56 -9.15
N GLU A 25 15.44 -15.19 -8.13
CA GLU A 25 15.00 -16.59 -8.18
C GLU A 25 13.51 -16.75 -8.57
N CYS A 26 12.70 -15.69 -8.60
CA CYS A 26 11.30 -15.78 -9.02
C CYS A 26 11.11 -16.08 -10.51
N ASP A 27 9.99 -16.69 -10.88
CA ASP A 27 9.63 -16.93 -12.29
C ASP A 27 8.91 -15.73 -12.94
N ALA A 28 8.21 -14.93 -12.14
CA ALA A 28 7.45 -13.76 -12.59
C ALA A 28 7.32 -12.72 -11.48
N PHE A 29 7.05 -11.48 -11.86
CA PHE A 29 6.65 -10.41 -10.94
C PHE A 29 5.14 -10.26 -10.94
N CYS A 30 4.55 -10.03 -9.78
CA CYS A 30 3.14 -9.70 -9.64
C CYS A 30 3.03 -8.36 -8.94
N LEU A 31 2.66 -7.32 -9.69
CA LEU A 31 2.59 -5.94 -9.20
C LEU A 31 1.14 -5.51 -9.08
N ARG A 32 0.85 -4.86 -7.95
CA ARG A 32 -0.48 -4.33 -7.64
C ARG A 32 -0.67 -2.94 -8.20
N THR A 33 -0.66 -2.86 -9.53
CA THR A 33 -0.79 -1.61 -10.31
C THR A 33 -1.36 -1.92 -11.69
N CYS A 34 -1.54 -0.90 -12.51
CA CYS A 34 -1.87 -1.00 -13.93
C CYS A 34 -0.96 -0.11 -14.78
N ARG A 35 -0.97 -0.32 -16.09
CA ARG A 35 -0.04 0.30 -17.04
C ARG A 35 -0.22 1.82 -17.10
N GLU A 36 -1.43 2.31 -16.85
CA GLU A 36 -1.78 3.74 -16.87
C GLU A 36 -1.03 4.54 -15.80
N PHE A 37 -0.68 3.91 -14.67
CA PHE A 37 0.06 4.56 -13.59
C PHE A 37 1.57 4.27 -13.65
N GLU A 38 1.95 3.04 -13.98
CA GLU A 38 3.32 2.54 -13.80
C GLU A 38 3.89 1.85 -15.06
N GLY A 39 3.40 2.23 -16.25
CA GLY A 39 3.75 1.59 -17.52
C GLY A 39 5.25 1.59 -17.83
N ASP A 40 5.90 2.74 -17.69
CA ASP A 40 7.35 2.86 -17.94
C ASP A 40 8.17 2.00 -16.96
N PHE A 41 7.71 1.88 -15.71
CA PHE A 41 8.36 1.04 -14.70
C PHE A 41 8.16 -0.45 -15.01
N TYR A 42 6.97 -0.84 -15.45
CA TYR A 42 6.71 -2.17 -15.97
C TYR A 42 7.66 -2.52 -17.13
N ASP A 43 7.78 -1.64 -18.13
CA ASP A 43 8.59 -1.90 -19.33
C ASP A 43 10.08 -2.02 -18.95
N TYR A 44 10.54 -1.19 -18.01
CA TYR A 44 11.89 -1.30 -17.43
C TYR A 44 12.12 -2.62 -16.71
N LEU A 45 11.18 -3.08 -15.88
CA LEU A 45 11.33 -4.34 -15.14
C LEU A 45 11.37 -5.55 -16.07
N GLU A 46 10.48 -5.59 -17.06
CA GLU A 46 10.45 -6.66 -18.06
C GLU A 46 11.76 -6.69 -18.87
N ALA A 47 12.25 -5.53 -19.32
CA ALA A 47 13.52 -5.42 -20.03
C ALA A 47 14.74 -5.81 -19.17
N GLN A 48 14.77 -5.40 -17.89
CA GLN A 48 15.93 -5.64 -17.04
C GLN A 48 16.01 -7.10 -16.55
N PHE A 49 14.87 -7.68 -16.19
CA PHE A 49 14.84 -9.02 -15.58
C PHE A 49 14.53 -10.13 -16.57
N GLN A 50 14.04 -9.80 -17.76
CA GLN A 50 13.64 -10.78 -18.80
C GLN A 50 12.66 -11.82 -18.24
N LYS A 51 11.74 -11.36 -17.38
CA LYS A 51 10.72 -12.17 -16.71
C LYS A 51 9.34 -11.55 -16.92
N PRO A 52 8.28 -12.36 -17.01
CA PRO A 52 6.92 -11.86 -17.08
C PRO A 52 6.60 -10.95 -15.88
N VAL A 53 6.01 -9.80 -16.16
CA VAL A 53 5.45 -8.90 -15.15
C VAL A 53 3.93 -8.94 -15.28
N LEU A 54 3.24 -9.32 -14.22
CA LEU A 54 1.79 -9.44 -14.17
C LEU A 54 1.23 -8.25 -13.40
N LEU A 55 0.48 -7.41 -14.11
CA LEU A 55 -0.24 -6.28 -13.52
C LEU A 55 -1.61 -6.75 -13.06
N THR A 56 -1.84 -6.76 -11.74
CA THR A 56 -3.12 -7.22 -11.17
C THR A 56 -4.20 -6.14 -11.13
N GLY A 57 -3.91 -4.98 -11.71
CA GLY A 57 -4.76 -3.81 -11.64
C GLY A 57 -4.61 -3.05 -10.32
N PRO A 58 -5.20 -1.86 -10.23
CA PRO A 58 -5.32 -1.19 -8.94
C PRO A 58 -6.28 -2.04 -8.11
N VAL A 59 -5.82 -2.54 -6.96
CA VAL A 59 -6.72 -3.20 -5.98
C VAL A 59 -7.51 -2.10 -5.28
N LEU A 60 -8.43 -1.50 -6.03
CA LEU A 60 -9.53 -0.69 -5.53
C LEU A 60 -10.57 -1.71 -5.07
N SER A 61 -10.47 -2.09 -3.80
CA SER A 61 -11.43 -2.90 -3.04
C SER A 61 -12.47 -3.65 -3.89
N LEU A 62 -12.10 -4.82 -4.41
CA LEU A 62 -13.00 -5.82 -5.01
C LEU A 62 -13.99 -6.45 -3.99
N GLU A 63 -14.13 -5.85 -2.80
CA GLU A 63 -15.14 -6.28 -1.85
C GLU A 63 -16.50 -5.74 -2.29
N LYS A 64 -17.39 -6.69 -2.56
CA LYS A 64 -18.77 -6.51 -3.00
C LYS A 64 -19.54 -5.63 -2.01
N GLY A 65 -20.01 -4.48 -2.50
CA GLY A 65 -21.01 -3.63 -1.86
C GLY A 65 -20.45 -2.69 -0.78
N PRO A 66 -21.13 -1.56 -0.51
CA PRO A 66 -20.72 -0.67 0.56
C PRO A 66 -20.79 -1.44 1.88
N LYS A 67 -19.64 -1.68 2.51
CA LYS A 67 -19.62 -1.84 3.97
C LYS A 67 -20.16 -0.53 4.51
N LEU A 68 -21.42 -0.55 4.97
CA LEU A 68 -22.05 0.61 5.58
C LEU A 68 -21.14 1.12 6.69
N LEU A 69 -20.79 2.40 6.61
CA LEU A 69 -20.12 3.09 7.71
C LEU A 69 -20.98 2.94 8.97
N GLU A 70 -20.35 2.87 10.14
CA GLU A 70 -21.08 3.01 11.39
C GLU A 70 -21.89 4.32 11.35
N GLU A 71 -23.13 4.27 11.86
CA GLU A 71 -24.11 5.37 11.77
C GLU A 71 -23.52 6.71 12.22
N ARG A 72 -22.77 6.73 13.34
CA ARG A 72 -22.11 7.94 13.85
C ARG A 72 -21.18 8.59 12.81
N TRP A 73 -20.44 7.81 12.05
CA TRP A 73 -19.53 8.36 11.04
C TRP A 73 -20.30 8.82 9.81
N ALA A 74 -21.33 8.07 9.39
CA ALA A 74 -22.20 8.48 8.29
C ALA A 74 -22.87 9.84 8.58
N ASP A 75 -23.43 10.01 9.77
CA ASP A 75 -24.06 11.27 10.21
C ASP A 75 -23.05 12.42 10.29
N TRP A 76 -21.84 12.16 10.79
CA TRP A 76 -20.79 13.18 10.87
C TRP A 76 -20.35 13.63 9.48
N PHE A 77 -20.14 12.71 8.53
CA PHE A 77 -19.76 13.04 7.15
C PHE A 77 -20.88 13.75 6.39
N ALA A 78 -22.16 13.43 6.68
CA ALA A 78 -23.31 14.07 6.03
C ALA A 78 -23.43 15.58 6.33
N GLY A 79 -22.75 16.08 7.37
CA GLY A 79 -22.73 17.51 7.72
C GLY A 79 -21.81 18.37 6.86
N PHE A 80 -20.97 17.78 5.99
CA PHE A 80 -20.00 18.51 5.17
C PHE A 80 -20.42 18.55 3.69
N GLU A 81 -20.04 19.62 2.99
CA GLU A 81 -20.25 19.71 1.54
C GLU A 81 -19.37 18.68 0.80
N ALA A 82 -19.89 18.12 -0.29
CA ALA A 82 -19.13 17.17 -1.11
C ALA A 82 -17.80 17.79 -1.59
N GLY A 83 -16.69 17.09 -1.36
CA GLY A 83 -15.35 17.56 -1.73
C GLY A 83 -14.72 18.58 -0.78
N SER A 84 -15.40 18.98 0.30
CA SER A 84 -14.87 19.95 1.27
C SER A 84 -13.96 19.34 2.35
N MET A 85 -14.01 18.02 2.52
CA MET A 85 -13.30 17.32 3.58
C MET A 85 -11.98 16.71 3.10
N VAL A 86 -10.92 16.92 3.89
CA VAL A 86 -9.61 16.32 3.67
C VAL A 86 -9.44 15.10 4.57
N PHE A 87 -9.20 13.93 3.96
CA PHE A 87 -8.83 12.72 4.68
C PHE A 87 -7.30 12.64 4.83
N CYS A 88 -6.81 12.62 6.07
CA CYS A 88 -5.39 12.54 6.38
C CYS A 88 -5.07 11.23 7.12
N ALA A 89 -4.26 10.37 6.50
CA ALA A 89 -3.83 9.09 7.07
C ALA A 89 -2.41 8.73 6.62
N PHE A 90 -1.61 8.22 7.55
CA PHE A 90 -0.17 7.98 7.35
C PHE A 90 0.22 6.49 7.33
N GLY A 91 -0.77 5.62 7.14
CA GLY A 91 -0.58 4.17 7.18
C GLY A 91 -0.42 3.62 8.59
N SER A 92 -0.33 2.30 8.70
CA SER A 92 -0.30 1.59 10.00
C SER A 92 1.09 1.45 10.62
N GLN A 93 2.14 1.78 9.87
CA GLN A 93 3.53 1.53 10.27
C GLN A 93 4.23 2.76 10.84
N TRP A 94 3.67 3.95 10.67
CA TRP A 94 4.28 5.21 11.07
C TRP A 94 3.53 5.80 12.26
N ALA A 95 4.25 5.99 13.37
CA ALA A 95 3.76 6.73 14.53
C ALA A 95 4.65 7.96 14.71
N PHE A 96 4.07 9.14 14.57
CA PHE A 96 4.80 10.40 14.75
C PHE A 96 5.11 10.64 16.22
N GLY A 97 6.27 11.25 16.49
CA GLY A 97 6.48 11.93 17.76
C GLY A 97 5.54 13.13 17.88
N LYS A 98 5.19 13.52 19.12
CA LYS A 98 4.24 14.61 19.39
C LYS A 98 4.59 15.89 18.63
N ASP A 99 5.86 16.29 18.65
CA ASP A 99 6.33 17.53 18.03
C ASP A 99 6.21 17.49 16.50
N GLN A 100 6.43 16.31 15.88
CA GLN A 100 6.25 16.13 14.44
C GLN A 100 4.78 16.18 14.04
N PHE A 101 3.89 15.61 14.87
CA PHE A 101 2.47 15.63 14.60
C PHE A 101 1.88 17.05 14.71
N GLN A 102 2.36 17.85 15.66
CA GLN A 102 1.90 19.23 15.84
C GLN A 102 2.21 20.12 14.64
N GLY A 103 3.28 19.84 13.88
CA GLY A 103 3.62 20.59 12.67
C GLY A 103 2.76 20.27 11.44
N LEU A 104 1.87 19.27 11.52
CA LEU A 104 0.94 18.90 10.44
C LEU A 104 -0.39 19.65 10.52
N CYS A 105 -0.63 20.37 11.62
CA CYS A 105 -1.84 21.14 11.90
C CYS A 105 -1.61 22.65 11.73
#